data_AF-A0AA92WGZ9-F1
#
_entry.id   AF-A0AA92WGZ9-F1
#
_cell.length_a   1.000
_cell.length_b   1.000
_cell.length_c   1.000
_cell.angle_alpha   90.00
_cell.angle_beta   90.00
_cell.angle_gamma   90.00
#
_symmetry.space_group_name_H-M   'P 1'
#
loop_
_entity.id
_entity.type
_entity.pdbx_description
1 polymer ?
#
loop_
_entity_poly.entity_id
_entity_poly.type
_entity_poly.pdbx_seq_one_letter_code
_entity_poly.pdbx_strand_id
1 'polypeptide(L)'
;MVAAMIAFPALVNAQQSLYFGGAPNWNQIQMKTAEGKDVPYIATGQYAAWVLLSDEAQKISTSEYKGVKLEYENHQAGEKNALMLVNVIPEGETEWGDQQHTQVPEGDHEGDQAVTVNFDDVVKDKTIKELRLWAPEKGIQILLKKVWLIKNDNTLEEQKFSLLWGGWNWSKPVQAAPQLTFPVQYCGQFVCDSEAGNLATYSALSNETQEYHLELKEALTNPVAILPNWVYKETINGKEETKEGTFDYSLFVPAGKTEYTFTLDRDKVTGWANKQDKAPVVDKIIFQNNEEIKTPFTMYIKSLTRTSILNMPSSGFATFCASYPVNYGSLNFEAYAVKLDADKKTITLKKIEGVVPAGKAVLLKGTPSKSYRLTTGEGAVAEFDTDLKVSDGSATSSDAVAVYGLATVKGQDGFYKASAGKTIPAKCAYLEVANSTSPAKFYSLGDHSGSTTGITSVKNEAAGNNAPMYNLAGQLVDKGYKGIVIKNGKKIVLK
;
A
#
# COMPACT_ATOMS: atom_id res chain seq x y z
N MET A 1 18.83 25.73 25.05
CA MET A 1 18.00 25.08 24.02
C MET A 1 17.46 23.80 24.61
N VAL A 2 16.22 23.82 25.10
CA VAL A 2 15.53 22.64 25.60
C VAL A 2 14.79 22.07 24.40
N ALA A 3 15.22 20.91 23.91
CA ALA A 3 14.48 20.20 22.89
C ALA A 3 13.11 19.84 23.47
N ALA A 4 12.05 20.35 22.87
CA ALA A 4 10.69 19.93 23.19
C ALA A 4 10.58 18.45 22.80
N MET A 5 10.72 17.56 23.78
CA MET A 5 10.22 16.20 23.68
C MET A 5 8.71 16.31 23.49
N ILE A 6 8.25 16.15 22.25
CA ILE A 6 6.86 15.81 21.97
C ILE A 6 6.65 14.44 22.60
N ALA A 7 6.14 14.42 23.82
CA ALA A 7 5.60 13.23 24.43
C ALA A 7 4.35 12.86 23.62
N PHE A 8 4.50 11.92 22.69
CA PHE A 8 3.35 11.24 22.13
C PHE A 8 2.62 10.58 23.32
N PRO A 9 1.35 10.90 23.59
CA PRO A 9 0.59 10.07 24.50
C PRO A 9 0.69 8.64 23.98
N ALA A 10 1.02 7.70 24.87
CA ALA A 10 1.09 6.28 24.56
C ALA A 10 -0.27 5.85 23.99
N LEU A 11 -0.40 5.88 22.67
CA LEU A 11 -1.51 5.27 21.97
C LEU A 11 -1.26 3.76 22.03
N VAL A 12 -1.65 3.19 23.17
CA VAL A 12 -1.97 1.77 23.32
C VAL A 12 -3.23 1.54 22.48
N ASN A 13 -3.11 1.60 21.16
CA ASN A 13 -4.18 1.18 20.28
C ASN A 13 -3.65 0.09 19.37
N ALA A 14 -4.28 -1.07 19.46
CA ALA A 14 -3.92 -2.32 18.80
C ALA A 14 -4.23 -2.32 17.29
N GLN A 15 -4.44 -1.15 16.72
CA GLN A 15 -5.06 -0.96 15.41
C GLN A 15 -4.42 0.25 14.71
N GLN A 16 -4.27 0.14 13.40
CA GLN A 16 -3.87 1.26 12.56
C GLN A 16 -5.11 2.09 12.21
N SER A 17 -5.07 3.40 12.50
CA SER A 17 -6.05 4.34 11.97
C SER A 17 -5.89 4.46 10.46
N LEU A 18 -7.01 4.44 9.75
CA LEU A 18 -7.07 4.64 8.31
C LEU A 18 -7.70 5.99 7.99
N TYR A 19 -7.49 6.40 6.75
CA TYR A 19 -7.90 7.70 6.24
C TYR A 19 -8.71 7.50 4.96
N PHE A 20 -9.43 8.53 4.55
CA PHE A 20 -10.16 8.56 3.28
C PHE A 20 -9.64 9.74 2.44
N GLY A 21 -9.37 9.52 1.17
CA GLY A 21 -8.87 10.56 0.26
C GLY A 21 -8.16 9.98 -0.95
N GLY A 22 -7.39 10.79 -1.67
CA GLY A 22 -6.73 10.38 -2.92
C GLY A 22 -7.53 10.75 -4.18
N ALA A 23 -7.03 10.35 -5.35
CA ALA A 23 -7.51 10.79 -6.67
C ALA A 23 -8.38 9.73 -7.38
N PRO A 24 -9.70 9.64 -7.11
CA PRO A 24 -10.57 8.83 -7.96
C PRO A 24 -10.73 9.49 -9.34
N ASN A 25 -10.69 8.69 -10.39
CA ASN A 25 -10.89 9.09 -11.79
C ASN A 25 -12.34 8.85 -12.26
N TRP A 26 -13.28 8.66 -11.34
CA TRP A 26 -14.72 8.48 -11.58
C TRP A 26 -15.53 9.45 -10.71
N ASN A 27 -16.87 9.32 -10.72
CA ASN A 27 -17.80 10.13 -9.93
C ASN A 27 -17.29 10.30 -8.48
N GLN A 28 -16.83 11.50 -8.15
CA GLN A 28 -16.27 11.83 -6.85
C GLN A 28 -17.38 12.07 -5.82
N ILE A 29 -17.10 11.76 -4.56
CA ILE A 29 -17.96 12.18 -3.45
C ILE A 29 -17.70 13.65 -3.11
N GLN A 30 -18.65 14.28 -2.40
CA GLN A 30 -18.31 15.49 -1.66
C GLN A 30 -17.69 15.07 -0.32
N MET A 31 -16.51 15.60 -0.01
CA MET A 31 -15.80 15.31 1.24
C MET A 31 -15.61 16.57 2.07
N LYS A 32 -16.02 16.49 3.33
CA LYS A 32 -15.86 17.54 4.34
C LYS A 32 -15.05 17.02 5.52
N THR A 33 -14.44 17.92 6.28
CA THR A 33 -13.78 17.58 7.55
C THR A 33 -14.80 17.05 8.56
N ALA A 34 -14.32 16.53 9.69
CA ALA A 34 -15.19 16.03 10.77
C ALA A 34 -16.18 17.10 11.28
N GLU A 35 -15.80 18.38 11.22
CA GLU A 35 -16.56 19.57 11.61
C GLU A 35 -17.46 20.12 10.49
N GLY A 36 -17.43 19.52 9.30
CA GLY A 36 -18.26 19.94 8.17
C GLY A 36 -17.68 21.07 7.31
N LYS A 37 -16.38 21.38 7.45
CA LYS A 37 -15.67 22.32 6.55
C LYS A 37 -15.35 21.65 5.22
N ASP A 38 -15.38 22.39 4.13
CA ASP A 38 -14.99 21.87 2.83
C ASP A 38 -13.49 21.55 2.81
N VAL A 39 -13.14 20.40 2.24
CA VAL A 39 -11.74 20.01 2.05
C VAL A 39 -11.23 20.63 0.74
N PRO A 40 -10.05 21.26 0.66
CA PRO A 40 -9.53 21.77 -0.62
C PRO A 40 -9.17 20.65 -1.59
N TYR A 41 -8.93 20.99 -2.86
CA TYR A 41 -8.39 20.05 -3.85
C TYR A 41 -6.89 20.29 -4.06
N ILE A 42 -6.15 19.24 -4.36
CA ILE A 42 -4.69 19.27 -4.62
C ILE A 42 -4.41 18.66 -5.99
N ALA A 43 -3.52 19.31 -6.74
CA ALA A 43 -3.01 18.79 -8.01
C ALA A 43 -2.08 17.60 -7.75
N THR A 44 -2.48 16.40 -8.16
CA THR A 44 -1.68 15.18 -7.97
C THR A 44 -0.65 14.95 -9.07
N GLY A 45 -0.80 15.63 -10.20
CA GLY A 45 0.09 15.55 -11.34
C GLY A 45 0.39 16.93 -11.91
N GLN A 46 1.45 17.01 -12.71
CA GLN A 46 1.76 18.20 -13.49
C GLN A 46 0.62 18.49 -14.48
N TYR A 47 0.33 19.77 -14.72
CA TYR A 47 -0.68 20.23 -15.68
C TYR A 47 -2.11 19.75 -15.36
N ALA A 48 -2.38 19.48 -14.08
CA ALA A 48 -3.75 19.25 -13.61
C ALA A 48 -4.59 20.47 -13.98
N ALA A 49 -5.80 20.26 -14.48
CA ALA A 49 -6.68 21.37 -14.79
C ALA A 49 -8.12 21.03 -14.45
N TRP A 50 -8.85 22.09 -14.13
CA TRP A 50 -10.23 22.07 -13.77
C TRP A 50 -10.96 23.00 -14.73
N VAL A 51 -11.72 22.38 -15.63
CA VAL A 51 -12.53 23.07 -16.62
C VAL A 51 -13.66 23.80 -15.90
N LEU A 52 -13.69 25.12 -16.06
CA LEU A 52 -14.72 25.98 -15.46
C LEU A 52 -15.95 26.10 -16.35
N LEU A 53 -15.80 25.85 -17.66
CA LEU A 53 -16.87 25.85 -18.66
C LEU A 53 -16.79 24.55 -19.46
N SER A 54 -17.75 23.65 -19.25
CA SER A 54 -17.72 22.28 -19.79
C SER A 54 -18.61 22.03 -21.01
N ASP A 55 -19.31 23.04 -21.52
CA ASP A 55 -20.21 22.89 -22.66
C ASP A 55 -19.60 23.54 -23.92
N GLU A 56 -19.11 22.72 -24.87
CA GLU A 56 -18.63 23.18 -26.18
C GLU A 56 -19.73 23.90 -26.99
N ALA A 57 -21.02 23.73 -26.63
CA ALA A 57 -22.14 24.46 -27.23
C ALA A 57 -22.35 25.87 -26.63
N GLN A 58 -21.70 26.19 -25.50
CA GLN A 58 -21.75 27.49 -24.82
C GLN A 58 -20.38 28.19 -24.87
N LYS A 59 -19.80 28.26 -26.06
CA LYS A 59 -18.63 29.11 -26.31
C LYS A 59 -18.94 30.54 -25.87
N ILE A 60 -18.08 31.13 -25.06
CA ILE A 60 -18.24 32.52 -24.63
C ILE A 60 -17.56 33.43 -25.64
N SER A 61 -18.25 34.51 -26.04
CA SER A 61 -17.61 35.57 -26.80
C SER A 61 -17.04 36.61 -25.83
N THR A 62 -15.77 36.93 -25.97
CA THR A 62 -15.17 38.04 -25.20
C THR A 62 -15.68 39.42 -25.66
N SER A 63 -16.46 39.46 -26.74
CA SER A 63 -17.24 40.65 -27.11
C SER A 63 -18.49 40.85 -26.23
N GLU A 64 -18.94 39.84 -25.49
CA GLU A 64 -20.10 39.89 -24.58
C GLU A 64 -19.65 39.90 -23.11
N TYR A 65 -18.59 39.15 -22.82
CA TYR A 65 -17.99 39.02 -21.51
C TYR A 65 -16.59 39.62 -21.51
N LYS A 66 -16.27 40.41 -20.48
CA LYS A 66 -14.95 41.04 -20.33
C LYS A 66 -14.05 40.35 -19.33
N GLY A 67 -14.48 39.26 -18.70
CA GLY A 67 -13.65 38.55 -17.76
C GLY A 67 -14.36 37.46 -16.96
N VAL A 68 -13.61 36.88 -16.03
CA VAL A 68 -14.07 35.91 -15.04
C VAL A 68 -13.69 36.38 -13.65
N LYS A 69 -14.61 36.22 -12.69
CA LYS A 69 -14.36 36.37 -11.26
C LYS A 69 -14.39 35.01 -10.61
N LEU A 70 -13.41 34.73 -9.77
CA LEU A 70 -13.34 33.51 -8.96
C LEU A 70 -13.42 33.88 -7.50
N GLU A 71 -14.16 33.11 -6.71
CA GLU A 71 -14.12 33.10 -5.25
C GLU A 71 -13.53 31.78 -4.78
N TYR A 72 -12.51 31.84 -3.93
CA TYR A 72 -11.73 30.68 -3.52
C TYR A 72 -11.16 30.84 -2.10
N GLU A 73 -10.72 29.73 -1.52
CA GLU A 73 -10.01 29.66 -0.24
C GLU A 73 -8.82 28.71 -0.36
N ASN A 74 -7.92 28.73 0.63
CA ASN A 74 -6.85 27.74 0.80
C ASN A 74 -5.96 27.55 -0.44
N HIS A 75 -5.77 28.60 -1.26
CA HIS A 75 -4.82 28.55 -2.36
C HIS A 75 -3.40 28.49 -1.78
N GLN A 76 -2.65 27.45 -2.13
CA GLN A 76 -1.26 27.26 -1.72
C GLN A 76 -0.42 26.89 -2.93
N ALA A 77 0.78 27.47 -3.00
CA ALA A 77 1.74 27.16 -4.04
C ALA A 77 2.15 25.68 -3.99
N GLY A 78 2.34 25.08 -5.17
CA GLY A 78 2.84 23.72 -5.31
C GLY A 78 4.36 23.64 -5.37
N GLU A 79 4.86 22.58 -5.97
CA GLU A 79 6.30 22.46 -6.24
C GLU A 79 6.82 23.64 -7.06
N LYS A 80 8.12 23.95 -6.88
CA LYS A 80 8.80 25.10 -7.51
C LYS A 80 8.12 26.45 -7.22
N ASN A 81 7.32 26.53 -6.15
CA ASN A 81 6.51 27.69 -5.78
C ASN A 81 5.54 28.14 -6.90
N ALA A 82 5.07 27.18 -7.72
CA ALA A 82 4.16 27.51 -8.80
C ALA A 82 2.74 27.76 -8.27
N LEU A 83 2.08 28.76 -8.84
CA LEU A 83 0.70 29.14 -8.50
C LEU A 83 -0.29 28.64 -9.55
N MET A 84 -1.55 28.51 -9.15
CA MET A 84 -2.65 28.24 -10.05
C MET A 84 -2.79 29.36 -11.11
N LEU A 85 -3.11 28.98 -12.34
CA LEU A 85 -3.42 29.91 -13.43
C LEU A 85 -4.90 29.81 -13.83
N VAL A 86 -5.51 30.95 -14.14
CA VAL A 86 -6.69 31.01 -15.00
C VAL A 86 -6.20 31.01 -16.45
N ASN A 87 -6.49 29.93 -17.16
CA ASN A 87 -6.18 29.78 -18.58
C ASN A 87 -7.42 30.06 -19.42
N VAL A 88 -7.29 30.96 -20.38
CA VAL A 88 -8.32 31.31 -21.36
C VAL A 88 -7.79 30.96 -22.74
N ILE A 89 -8.46 30.01 -23.41
CA ILE A 89 -8.01 29.43 -24.68
C ILE A 89 -9.00 29.82 -25.78
N PRO A 90 -8.62 30.69 -26.74
CA PRO A 90 -9.47 31.03 -27.87
C PRO A 90 -9.65 29.85 -28.83
N GLU A 91 -10.73 29.90 -29.61
CA GLU A 91 -10.98 28.91 -30.65
C GLU A 91 -9.91 28.94 -31.75
N GLY A 92 -9.44 27.75 -32.15
CA GLY A 92 -8.40 27.59 -33.18
C GLY A 92 -6.97 27.73 -32.68
N GLU A 93 -6.77 28.27 -31.47
CA GLU A 93 -5.45 28.50 -30.91
C GLU A 93 -4.93 27.27 -30.16
N THR A 94 -3.64 26.96 -30.33
CA THR A 94 -2.97 25.83 -29.67
C THR A 94 -1.61 26.18 -29.08
N GLU A 95 -1.01 27.28 -29.51
CA GLU A 95 0.27 27.73 -28.97
C GLU A 95 0.07 28.48 -27.64
N TRP A 96 1.06 28.40 -26.76
CA TRP A 96 1.01 29.04 -25.43
C TRP A 96 0.95 30.58 -25.52
N GLY A 97 1.57 31.16 -26.55
CA GLY A 97 1.57 32.62 -26.75
C GLY A 97 0.22 33.19 -27.17
N ASP A 98 -0.65 32.37 -27.74
CA ASP A 98 -1.98 32.77 -28.24
C ASP A 98 -3.09 32.60 -27.18
N GLN A 99 -2.70 32.21 -25.97
CA GLN A 99 -3.57 31.96 -24.83
C GLN A 99 -3.28 32.98 -23.73
N GLN A 100 -4.31 33.32 -22.94
CA GLN A 100 -4.11 34.13 -21.74
C GLN A 100 -3.92 33.23 -20.52
N HIS A 101 -2.90 33.56 -19.73
CA HIS A 101 -2.51 32.84 -18.52
C HIS A 101 -2.37 33.82 -17.36
N THR A 102 -3.35 33.88 -16.47
CA THR A 102 -3.35 34.83 -15.35
C THR A 102 -3.17 34.10 -14.04
N GLN A 103 -2.16 34.47 -13.25
CA GLN A 103 -1.94 33.87 -11.93
C GLN A 103 -3.09 34.19 -10.98
N VAL A 104 -3.57 33.16 -10.29
CA VAL A 104 -4.42 33.31 -9.11
C VAL A 104 -3.47 33.63 -7.94
N PRO A 105 -3.66 34.74 -7.21
CA PRO A 105 -2.81 35.07 -6.07
C PRO A 105 -2.89 34.01 -4.98
N GLU A 106 -1.79 33.76 -4.29
CA GLU A 106 -1.82 33.00 -3.03
C GLU A 106 -2.73 33.70 -2.02
N GLY A 107 -3.40 32.89 -1.21
CA GLY A 107 -4.32 33.37 -0.20
C GLY A 107 -3.73 33.44 1.19
N ASP A 108 -4.33 34.24 2.08
CA ASP A 108 -4.05 34.33 3.52
C ASP A 108 -4.34 33.02 4.31
N HIS A 109 -4.50 31.89 3.63
CA HIS A 109 -4.84 30.56 4.15
C HIS A 109 -6.13 30.46 4.99
N GLU A 110 -6.80 31.58 5.28
CA GLU A 110 -8.10 31.64 5.96
C GLU A 110 -9.04 32.65 5.28
N GLY A 111 -10.30 32.25 5.08
CA GLY A 111 -11.38 33.10 4.57
C GLY A 111 -11.48 33.21 3.05
N ASP A 112 -12.66 33.64 2.58
CA ASP A 112 -13.00 33.81 1.16
C ASP A 112 -12.16 34.91 0.51
N GLN A 113 -11.50 34.56 -0.60
CA GLN A 113 -10.74 35.45 -1.47
C GLN A 113 -11.40 35.55 -2.83
N ALA A 114 -11.10 36.63 -3.54
CA ALA A 114 -11.56 36.77 -4.91
C ALA A 114 -10.47 37.32 -5.83
N VAL A 115 -10.42 36.78 -7.05
CA VAL A 115 -9.60 37.30 -8.15
C VAL A 115 -10.50 37.60 -9.34
N THR A 116 -10.22 38.70 -10.03
CA THR A 116 -10.84 39.03 -11.32
C THR A 116 -9.78 38.96 -12.41
N VAL A 117 -10.10 38.21 -13.46
CA VAL A 117 -9.27 38.06 -14.65
C VAL A 117 -10.04 38.65 -15.82
N ASN A 118 -9.57 39.78 -16.33
CA ASN A 118 -10.15 40.41 -17.51
C ASN A 118 -9.74 39.62 -18.77
N PHE A 119 -10.58 39.62 -19.79
CA PHE A 119 -10.29 39.04 -21.10
C PHE A 119 -9.68 40.12 -22.00
N ASP A 120 -8.37 40.28 -21.90
CA ASP A 120 -7.60 41.31 -22.59
C ASP A 120 -6.62 40.69 -23.59
N ASP A 121 -5.84 41.52 -24.29
CA ASP A 121 -4.74 41.11 -25.17
C ASP A 121 -5.10 40.02 -26.20
N VAL A 122 -4.44 38.86 -26.12
CA VAL A 122 -4.49 37.78 -27.13
C VAL A 122 -5.85 37.07 -27.19
N VAL A 123 -6.73 37.28 -26.19
CA VAL A 123 -8.07 36.68 -26.15
C VAL A 123 -9.20 37.68 -26.39
N LYS A 124 -8.88 38.97 -26.48
CA LYS A 124 -9.87 40.04 -26.69
C LYS A 124 -10.56 39.91 -28.05
N ASP A 125 -11.88 40.16 -28.06
CA ASP A 125 -12.76 40.07 -29.23
C ASP A 125 -12.73 38.70 -29.94
N LYS A 126 -12.31 37.64 -29.22
CA LYS A 126 -12.32 36.26 -29.68
C LYS A 126 -13.43 35.43 -29.02
N THR A 127 -13.78 34.32 -29.66
CA THR A 127 -14.57 33.24 -29.09
C THR A 127 -13.66 32.30 -28.28
N ILE A 128 -14.02 32.02 -27.03
CA ILE A 128 -13.25 31.14 -26.15
C ILE A 128 -13.75 29.71 -26.29
N LYS A 129 -12.80 28.80 -26.54
CA LYS A 129 -13.03 27.36 -26.58
C LYS A 129 -13.04 26.77 -25.18
N GLU A 130 -12.10 27.17 -24.33
CA GLU A 130 -11.93 26.58 -23.00
C GLU A 130 -11.52 27.65 -21.97
N LEU A 131 -12.20 27.65 -20.82
CA LEU A 131 -11.83 28.41 -19.63
C LEU A 131 -11.58 27.42 -18.51
N ARG A 132 -10.38 27.43 -17.92
CA ARG A 132 -10.00 26.48 -16.88
C ARG A 132 -9.08 27.08 -15.83
N LEU A 133 -9.13 26.49 -14.64
CA LEU A 133 -8.03 26.58 -13.68
C LEU A 133 -6.98 25.55 -14.07
N TRP A 134 -5.72 25.97 -14.16
CA TRP A 134 -4.60 25.13 -14.59
C TRP A 134 -3.46 25.20 -13.57
N ALA A 135 -3.08 24.03 -13.08
CA ALA A 135 -1.98 23.83 -12.15
C ALA A 135 -0.72 23.41 -12.93
N PRO A 136 0.25 24.31 -13.15
CA PRO A 136 1.49 24.01 -13.87
C PRO A 136 2.33 22.90 -13.22
N GLU A 137 2.25 22.76 -11.90
CA GLU A 137 3.06 21.82 -11.12
C GLU A 137 2.15 21.05 -10.13
N LYS A 138 2.61 19.89 -9.68
CA LYS A 138 1.91 19.12 -8.64
C LYS A 138 2.00 19.82 -7.28
N GLY A 139 1.08 19.48 -6.39
CA GLY A 139 1.01 20.01 -5.03
C GLY A 139 0.25 21.32 -4.88
N ILE A 140 -0.10 22.01 -5.97
CA ILE A 140 -0.94 23.22 -5.91
C ILE A 140 -2.29 22.86 -5.29
N GLN A 141 -2.66 23.58 -4.24
CA GLN A 141 -3.91 23.36 -3.52
C GLN A 141 -4.86 24.54 -3.74
N ILE A 142 -6.16 24.29 -3.92
CA ILE A 142 -7.18 25.36 -3.94
C ILE A 142 -8.56 24.80 -3.56
N LEU A 143 -9.37 25.61 -2.87
CA LEU A 143 -10.80 25.37 -2.68
C LEU A 143 -11.58 26.43 -3.48
N LEU A 144 -12.05 26.09 -4.67
CA LEU A 144 -12.90 26.97 -5.47
C LEU A 144 -14.34 26.94 -4.92
N LYS A 145 -14.89 28.13 -4.63
CA LYS A 145 -16.25 28.31 -4.09
C LYS A 145 -17.24 28.67 -5.18
N LYS A 146 -16.92 29.72 -5.95
CA LYS A 146 -17.81 30.28 -6.98
C LYS A 146 -17.04 30.83 -8.16
N VAL A 147 -17.70 30.82 -9.31
CA VAL A 147 -17.19 31.33 -10.58
C VAL A 147 -18.27 32.20 -11.20
N TRP A 148 -17.91 33.40 -11.67
CA TRP A 148 -18.82 34.25 -12.43
C TRP A 148 -18.15 34.70 -13.72
N LEU A 149 -18.91 34.72 -14.80
CA LEU A 149 -18.55 35.52 -15.97
C LEU A 149 -18.98 36.96 -15.74
N ILE A 150 -18.15 37.90 -16.20
CA ILE A 150 -18.39 39.33 -16.06
C ILE A 150 -18.81 39.86 -17.43
N LYS A 151 -20.04 40.35 -17.55
CA LYS A 151 -20.51 41.00 -18.78
C LYS A 151 -19.90 42.39 -18.94
N ASN A 152 -19.93 42.91 -20.16
CA ASN A 152 -19.41 44.25 -20.45
C ASN A 152 -20.02 45.36 -19.58
N ASP A 153 -21.31 45.23 -19.23
CA ASP A 153 -22.04 46.14 -18.34
C ASP A 153 -21.73 45.98 -16.84
N ASN A 154 -20.79 45.09 -16.48
CA ASN A 154 -20.41 44.69 -15.11
C ASN A 154 -21.39 43.76 -14.39
N THR A 155 -22.44 43.27 -15.04
CA THR A 155 -23.28 42.24 -14.42
C THR A 155 -22.53 40.91 -14.32
N LEU A 156 -22.78 40.19 -13.22
CA LEU A 156 -22.15 38.90 -12.93
C LEU A 156 -23.11 37.77 -13.26
N GLU A 157 -22.63 36.78 -14.00
CA GLU A 157 -23.37 35.57 -14.33
C GLU A 157 -22.69 34.36 -13.69
N GLU A 158 -23.29 33.83 -12.63
CA GLU A 158 -22.75 32.70 -11.87
C GLU A 158 -22.74 31.44 -12.71
N GLN A 159 -21.59 30.80 -12.79
CA GLN A 159 -21.37 29.58 -13.53
C GLN A 159 -21.44 28.39 -12.60
N LYS A 160 -22.17 27.35 -13.04
CA LYS A 160 -22.14 26.05 -12.36
C LYS A 160 -20.88 25.32 -12.80
N PHE A 161 -20.11 24.83 -11.84
CA PHE A 161 -18.96 23.99 -12.09
C PHE A 161 -19.04 22.75 -11.19
N SER A 162 -18.49 21.62 -11.66
CA SER A 162 -18.43 20.39 -10.88
C SER A 162 -17.18 19.61 -11.21
N LEU A 163 -16.50 19.13 -10.17
CA LEU A 163 -15.36 18.23 -10.32
C LEU A 163 -15.75 16.79 -10.64
N LEU A 164 -17.05 16.47 -10.60
CA LEU A 164 -17.54 15.15 -11.00
C LEU A 164 -17.14 14.80 -12.46
N TRP A 165 -16.95 15.79 -13.33
CA TRP A 165 -16.82 15.57 -14.78
C TRP A 165 -15.74 16.39 -15.49
N GLY A 166 -15.00 17.28 -14.81
CA GLY A 166 -14.18 18.31 -15.48
C GLY A 166 -12.77 18.55 -14.94
N GLY A 167 -12.28 17.71 -14.02
CA GLY A 167 -10.94 17.88 -13.42
C GLY A 167 -10.04 16.68 -13.67
N TRP A 168 -8.90 16.87 -14.35
CA TRP A 168 -7.87 15.83 -14.49
C TRP A 168 -6.73 16.05 -13.50
N ASN A 169 -6.23 14.94 -12.91
CA ASN A 169 -5.14 14.94 -11.94
C ASN A 169 -5.42 15.77 -10.67
N TRP A 170 -6.68 15.79 -10.21
CA TRP A 170 -7.11 16.43 -8.96
C TRP A 170 -7.54 15.41 -7.91
N SER A 171 -7.22 15.68 -6.65
CA SER A 171 -7.65 14.86 -5.51
C SER A 171 -8.05 15.71 -4.31
N LYS A 172 -8.77 15.11 -3.36
CA LYS A 172 -8.87 15.67 -2.02
C LYS A 172 -7.72 15.11 -1.15
N PRO A 173 -7.09 15.92 -0.29
CA PRO A 173 -6.19 15.43 0.75
C PRO A 173 -6.92 14.44 1.65
N VAL A 174 -6.15 13.52 2.22
CA VAL A 174 -6.70 12.49 3.09
C VAL A 174 -7.21 13.04 4.41
N GLN A 175 -8.25 12.39 4.94
CA GLN A 175 -8.94 12.76 6.17
C GLN A 175 -9.19 11.50 7.01
N ALA A 176 -8.91 11.53 8.32
CA ALA A 176 -9.13 10.37 9.19
C ALA A 176 -10.62 10.13 9.51
N ALA A 177 -11.39 11.21 9.72
CA ALA A 177 -12.80 11.17 10.12
C ALA A 177 -13.68 12.14 9.31
N PRO A 178 -13.67 12.05 7.96
CA PRO A 178 -14.45 12.97 7.13
C PRO A 178 -15.95 12.68 7.16
N GLN A 179 -16.70 13.63 6.62
CA GLN A 179 -18.07 13.40 6.18
C GLN A 179 -18.03 13.09 4.68
N LEU A 180 -18.54 11.93 4.28
CA LEU A 180 -18.58 11.48 2.89
C LEU A 180 -20.02 11.59 2.38
N THR A 181 -20.30 12.56 1.50
CA THR A 181 -21.62 12.72 0.88
C THR A 181 -21.60 12.10 -0.51
N PHE A 182 -22.50 11.14 -0.73
CA PHE A 182 -22.68 10.41 -1.97
C PHE A 182 -23.79 11.09 -2.79
N PRO A 183 -23.44 11.84 -3.87
CA PRO A 183 -24.45 12.60 -4.62
C PRO A 183 -25.23 11.76 -5.64
N VAL A 184 -24.63 10.69 -6.17
CA VAL A 184 -25.20 9.88 -7.27
C VAL A 184 -24.81 8.40 -7.15
N GLN A 185 -25.32 7.57 -8.05
CA GLN A 185 -24.85 6.20 -8.22
C GLN A 185 -23.38 6.17 -8.70
N TYR A 186 -22.64 5.14 -8.28
CA TYR A 186 -21.25 4.86 -8.65
C TYR A 186 -20.26 5.96 -8.24
N CYS A 187 -20.50 6.61 -7.11
CA CYS A 187 -19.54 7.53 -6.49
C CYS A 187 -18.92 6.93 -5.22
N GLY A 188 -17.65 7.22 -4.97
CA GLY A 188 -16.94 6.64 -3.82
C GLY A 188 -15.61 7.29 -3.49
N GLN A 189 -14.98 6.79 -2.42
CA GLN A 189 -13.70 7.29 -1.92
C GLN A 189 -12.78 6.13 -1.51
N PHE A 190 -11.49 6.29 -1.82
CA PHE A 190 -10.46 5.35 -1.37
C PHE A 190 -10.16 5.47 0.12
N VAL A 191 -9.74 4.34 0.68
CA VAL A 191 -9.12 4.26 2.00
C VAL A 191 -7.60 4.24 1.86
N CYS A 192 -6.94 5.06 2.69
CA CYS A 192 -5.51 5.25 2.78
C CYS A 192 -4.99 4.81 4.16
N ASP A 193 -3.74 4.39 4.25
CA ASP A 193 -3.12 3.93 5.49
C ASP A 193 -2.25 4.99 6.20
N SER A 194 -2.14 6.17 5.59
CA SER A 194 -1.30 7.27 6.06
C SER A 194 -1.75 8.61 5.52
N GLU A 195 -1.31 9.69 6.19
CA GLU A 195 -1.54 11.08 5.78
C GLU A 195 -0.89 11.45 4.45
N ALA A 196 0.12 10.68 4.03
CA ALA A 196 0.73 10.80 2.71
C ALA A 196 -0.19 10.33 1.58
N GLY A 197 -1.37 9.76 1.89
CA GLY A 197 -2.29 9.24 0.88
C GLY A 197 -1.85 7.92 0.26
N ASN A 198 -0.95 7.18 0.92
CA ASN A 198 -0.67 5.82 0.51
C ASN A 198 -1.91 4.98 0.72
N LEU A 199 -2.28 4.23 -0.29
CA LEU A 199 -3.51 3.48 -0.25
C LEU A 199 -3.39 2.30 0.74
N ALA A 200 -4.52 1.92 1.33
CA ALA A 200 -4.55 0.83 2.30
C ALA A 200 -4.28 -0.52 1.62
N THR A 201 -3.06 -1.03 1.76
CA THR A 201 -2.60 -2.26 1.09
C THR A 201 -2.90 -3.55 1.87
N TYR A 202 -3.27 -4.61 1.15
CA TYR A 202 -3.39 -5.98 1.67
C TYR A 202 -2.79 -7.01 0.70
N SER A 203 -1.97 -7.94 1.20
CA SER A 203 -1.44 -9.04 0.38
C SER A 203 -2.11 -10.35 0.82
N ALA A 204 -3.03 -10.88 0.02
CA ALA A 204 -3.70 -12.14 0.37
C ALA A 204 -2.78 -13.37 0.28
N LEU A 205 -1.68 -13.24 -0.47
CA LEU A 205 -0.62 -14.24 -0.55
C LEU A 205 0.34 -14.20 0.64
N SER A 206 0.24 -13.17 1.49
CA SER A 206 0.87 -13.22 2.80
C SER A 206 0.06 -14.11 3.75
N ASN A 207 0.59 -14.31 4.94
CA ASN A 207 -0.12 -14.97 6.04
C ASN A 207 -1.09 -14.03 6.77
N GLU A 208 -1.25 -12.79 6.31
CA GLU A 208 -2.12 -11.81 6.92
C GLU A 208 -3.59 -11.99 6.48
N THR A 209 -4.50 -11.72 7.40
CA THR A 209 -5.89 -11.34 7.16
C THR A 209 -6.09 -9.96 7.79
N GLN A 210 -6.88 -9.09 7.17
CA GLN A 210 -7.14 -7.75 7.69
C GLN A 210 -8.60 -7.62 8.09
N GLU A 211 -8.79 -7.30 9.37
CA GLU A 211 -10.08 -6.97 9.95
C GLU A 211 -10.18 -5.46 10.13
N TYR A 212 -11.32 -4.91 9.73
CA TYR A 212 -11.61 -3.49 9.73
C TYR A 212 -12.77 -3.22 10.67
N HIS A 213 -12.68 -2.10 11.37
CA HIS A 213 -13.70 -1.64 12.28
C HIS A 213 -14.06 -0.20 11.94
N LEU A 214 -15.31 -0.02 11.50
CA LEU A 214 -15.87 1.27 11.13
C LEU A 214 -16.80 1.74 12.24
N GLU A 215 -16.57 2.95 12.74
CA GLU A 215 -17.51 3.66 13.61
C GLU A 215 -18.05 4.90 12.88
N LEU A 216 -19.36 5.12 13.01
CA LEU A 216 -20.07 6.27 12.46
C LEU A 216 -20.64 7.11 13.59
N LYS A 217 -20.71 8.43 13.38
CA LYS A 217 -21.35 9.35 14.35
C LYS A 217 -22.87 9.18 14.39
N GLU A 218 -23.46 8.73 13.28
CA GLU A 218 -24.89 8.57 13.10
C GLU A 218 -25.17 7.28 12.32
N ALA A 219 -26.40 6.77 12.42
CA ALA A 219 -26.80 5.57 11.70
C ALA A 219 -26.84 5.84 10.19
N LEU A 220 -26.23 4.95 9.42
CA LEU A 220 -26.18 5.07 7.96
C LEU A 220 -27.60 4.95 7.34
N THR A 221 -27.98 5.86 6.46
CA THR A 221 -29.33 5.85 5.85
C THR A 221 -29.45 4.89 4.67
N ASN A 222 -28.35 4.67 3.95
CA ASN A 222 -28.28 3.88 2.71
C ASN A 222 -27.10 2.92 2.79
N PRO A 223 -27.21 1.68 2.29
CA PRO A 223 -26.07 0.78 2.30
C PRO A 223 -24.91 1.36 1.47
N VAL A 224 -23.69 1.17 1.96
CA VAL A 224 -22.46 1.57 1.25
C VAL A 224 -21.64 0.32 0.97
N ALA A 225 -21.33 0.12 -0.31
CA ALA A 225 -20.47 -0.97 -0.74
C ALA A 225 -19.03 -0.71 -0.31
N ILE A 226 -18.38 -1.75 0.19
CA ILE A 226 -16.94 -1.81 0.41
C ILE A 226 -16.38 -2.69 -0.69
N LEU A 227 -15.68 -2.06 -1.63
CA LEU A 227 -15.11 -2.72 -2.80
C LEU A 227 -13.61 -2.92 -2.57
N PRO A 228 -13.16 -4.17 -2.39
CA PRO A 228 -11.76 -4.50 -2.54
C PRO A 228 -11.43 -4.53 -4.04
N ASN A 229 -10.36 -3.85 -4.42
CA ASN A 229 -9.81 -3.87 -5.76
C ASN A 229 -8.41 -4.48 -5.74
N TRP A 230 -8.04 -5.18 -6.82
CA TRP A 230 -6.67 -5.64 -7.01
C TRP A 230 -5.88 -4.62 -7.79
N VAL A 231 -4.61 -4.50 -7.43
CA VAL A 231 -3.60 -3.82 -8.23
C VAL A 231 -2.32 -4.65 -8.21
N TYR A 232 -1.66 -4.71 -9.35
CA TYR A 232 -0.32 -5.27 -9.46
C TYR A 232 0.46 -4.56 -10.56
N LYS A 233 1.77 -4.59 -10.45
CA LYS A 233 2.68 -4.09 -11.47
C LYS A 233 3.15 -5.21 -12.36
N GLU A 234 3.28 -4.94 -13.65
CA GLU A 234 3.93 -5.84 -14.59
C GLU A 234 4.81 -5.10 -15.58
N THR A 235 5.87 -5.75 -16.03
CA THR A 235 6.76 -5.19 -17.05
C THR A 235 6.30 -5.63 -18.43
N ILE A 236 5.80 -4.70 -19.23
CA ILE A 236 5.44 -4.91 -20.63
C ILE A 236 6.44 -4.13 -21.48
N ASN A 237 7.15 -4.82 -22.38
CA ASN A 237 8.14 -4.21 -23.29
C ASN A 237 9.19 -3.32 -22.58
N GLY A 238 9.62 -3.72 -21.37
CA GLY A 238 10.60 -2.97 -20.58
C GLY A 238 10.05 -1.74 -19.84
N LYS A 239 8.73 -1.50 -19.89
CA LYS A 239 8.05 -0.48 -19.09
C LYS A 239 7.23 -1.12 -18.00
N GLU A 240 7.28 -0.57 -16.80
CA GLU A 240 6.41 -0.97 -15.69
C GLU A 240 5.02 -0.35 -15.92
N GLU A 241 4.02 -1.21 -16.03
CA GLU A 241 2.61 -0.83 -16.09
C GLU A 241 1.90 -1.30 -14.84
N THR A 242 1.07 -0.43 -14.26
CA THR A 242 0.16 -0.80 -13.17
C THR A 242 -1.15 -1.31 -13.78
N LYS A 243 -1.55 -2.53 -13.43
CA LYS A 243 -2.86 -3.09 -13.77
C LYS A 243 -3.75 -3.03 -12.54
N GLU A 244 -5.00 -2.64 -12.75
CA GLU A 244 -5.99 -2.53 -11.69
C GLU A 244 -7.38 -3.00 -12.12
N GLY A 245 -8.18 -3.41 -11.14
CA GLY A 245 -9.59 -3.72 -11.33
C GLY A 245 -10.27 -4.14 -10.03
N THR A 246 -11.55 -4.50 -10.13
CA THR A 246 -12.38 -4.88 -8.99
C THR A 246 -12.42 -6.41 -8.85
N PHE A 247 -12.47 -6.94 -7.62
CA PHE A 247 -12.77 -8.35 -7.41
C PHE A 247 -14.24 -8.67 -7.75
N ASP A 248 -14.56 -9.95 -7.89
CA ASP A 248 -15.92 -10.46 -8.16
C ASP A 248 -16.81 -10.50 -6.90
N TYR A 249 -16.38 -9.88 -5.80
CA TYR A 249 -17.14 -9.79 -4.56
C TYR A 249 -17.12 -8.38 -3.98
N SER A 250 -18.14 -8.08 -3.18
CA SER A 250 -18.27 -6.82 -2.47
C SER A 250 -18.79 -7.09 -1.07
N LEU A 251 -18.35 -6.27 -0.12
CA LEU A 251 -18.91 -6.22 1.22
C LEU A 251 -19.82 -4.99 1.30
N PHE A 252 -20.66 -4.89 2.34
CA PHE A 252 -21.58 -3.77 2.48
C PHE A 252 -21.68 -3.36 3.94
N VAL A 253 -21.54 -2.06 4.19
CA VAL A 253 -22.02 -1.45 5.43
C VAL A 253 -23.55 -1.37 5.31
N PRO A 254 -24.32 -2.09 6.13
CA PRO A 254 -25.79 -2.05 6.03
C PRO A 254 -26.35 -0.72 6.50
N ALA A 255 -27.50 -0.32 5.96
CA ALA A 255 -28.30 0.77 6.52
C ALA A 255 -28.70 0.48 7.98
N GLY A 256 -28.88 1.54 8.76
CA GLY A 256 -29.21 1.50 10.19
C GLY A 256 -28.05 1.20 11.12
N LYS A 257 -26.83 0.97 10.60
CA LYS A 257 -25.65 0.71 11.43
C LYS A 257 -24.92 2.00 11.81
N THR A 258 -24.46 2.06 13.05
CA THR A 258 -23.50 3.07 13.56
C THR A 258 -22.10 2.48 13.72
N GLU A 259 -21.97 1.16 13.63
CA GLU A 259 -20.72 0.43 13.79
C GLU A 259 -20.77 -0.82 12.91
N TYR A 260 -19.66 -1.14 12.25
CA TYR A 260 -19.57 -2.31 11.38
C TYR A 260 -18.15 -2.86 11.35
N THR A 261 -18.01 -4.14 11.67
CA THR A 261 -16.74 -4.88 11.55
C THR A 261 -16.81 -5.78 10.32
N PHE A 262 -15.75 -5.77 9.51
CA PHE A 262 -15.65 -6.62 8.34
C PHE A 262 -14.22 -7.10 8.10
N THR A 263 -14.09 -8.22 7.39
CA THR A 263 -12.82 -8.83 7.05
C THR A 263 -12.79 -9.09 5.56
N LEU A 264 -11.68 -8.76 4.90
CA LEU A 264 -11.52 -9.08 3.48
C LEU A 264 -11.45 -10.59 3.28
N ASP A 265 -12.13 -11.09 2.25
CA ASP A 265 -12.18 -12.52 1.97
C ASP A 265 -10.87 -12.96 1.30
N ARG A 266 -9.96 -13.51 2.11
CA ARG A 266 -8.66 -14.00 1.67
C ARG A 266 -8.79 -15.11 0.63
N ASP A 267 -9.78 -16.00 0.74
CA ASP A 267 -9.94 -17.13 -0.18
C ASP A 267 -10.39 -16.66 -1.56
N LYS A 268 -11.25 -15.64 -1.62
CA LYS A 268 -11.61 -14.98 -2.88
C LYS A 268 -10.41 -14.32 -3.53
N VAL A 269 -9.61 -13.57 -2.75
CA VAL A 269 -8.44 -12.86 -3.29
C VAL A 269 -7.36 -13.86 -3.75
N THR A 270 -7.04 -14.88 -2.96
CA THR A 270 -6.07 -15.92 -3.33
C THR A 270 -6.56 -16.78 -4.50
N GLY A 271 -7.86 -17.13 -4.53
CA GLY A 271 -8.48 -17.84 -5.64
C GLY A 271 -8.39 -17.07 -6.96
N TRP A 272 -8.59 -15.75 -6.93
CA TRP A 272 -8.35 -14.88 -8.08
C TRP A 272 -6.87 -14.82 -8.47
N ALA A 273 -5.98 -14.60 -7.49
CA ALA A 273 -4.53 -14.51 -7.68
C ALA A 273 -3.98 -15.74 -8.43
N ASN A 274 -4.39 -16.93 -7.98
CA ASN A 274 -3.99 -18.21 -8.57
C ASN A 274 -4.49 -18.37 -10.02
N LYS A 275 -5.68 -17.87 -10.35
CA LYS A 275 -6.20 -17.91 -11.73
C LYS A 275 -5.42 -17.00 -12.67
N GLN A 276 -4.90 -15.88 -12.17
CA GLN A 276 -4.16 -14.92 -12.97
C GLN A 276 -2.63 -15.17 -12.97
N ASP A 277 -2.12 -16.06 -12.13
CA ASP A 277 -0.68 -16.21 -11.80
C ASP A 277 -0.04 -14.86 -11.42
N LYS A 278 -0.79 -14.03 -10.67
CA LYS A 278 -0.35 -12.72 -10.17
C LYS A 278 -0.58 -12.64 -8.67
N ALA A 279 0.31 -11.93 -7.97
CA ALA A 279 0.09 -11.54 -6.59
C ALA A 279 -0.70 -10.23 -6.55
N PRO A 280 -2.02 -10.23 -6.23
CA PRO A 280 -2.71 -8.98 -5.98
C PRO A 280 -2.23 -8.41 -4.65
N VAL A 281 -1.89 -7.12 -4.68
CA VAL A 281 -2.05 -6.27 -3.50
C VAL A 281 -3.44 -5.66 -3.65
N VAL A 282 -4.26 -5.69 -2.60
CA VAL A 282 -5.44 -4.82 -2.55
C VAL A 282 -4.88 -3.43 -2.40
N ASP A 283 -4.56 -2.73 -3.48
CA ASP A 283 -4.12 -1.35 -3.32
C ASP A 283 -5.30 -0.46 -2.98
N LYS A 284 -6.56 -0.85 -3.21
CA LYS A 284 -7.68 0.08 -3.04
C LYS A 284 -8.84 -0.60 -2.35
N ILE A 285 -9.20 -0.09 -1.19
CA ILE A 285 -10.51 -0.29 -0.58
C ILE A 285 -11.31 0.95 -0.89
N ILE A 286 -12.48 0.78 -1.49
CA ILE A 286 -13.35 1.88 -1.87
C ILE A 286 -14.64 1.77 -1.07
N PHE A 287 -15.06 2.85 -0.45
CA PHE A 287 -16.42 3.03 0.04
C PHE A 287 -17.22 3.67 -1.08
N GLN A 288 -18.18 2.95 -1.64
CA GLN A 288 -18.91 3.34 -2.85
C GLN A 288 -20.43 3.22 -2.67
N ASN A 289 -21.17 4.20 -3.18
CA ASN A 289 -22.59 4.02 -3.43
C ASN A 289 -22.79 3.30 -4.77
N ASN A 290 -23.38 2.11 -4.75
CA ASN A 290 -23.74 1.36 -5.97
C ASN A 290 -25.22 1.50 -6.35
N GLU A 291 -26.03 2.11 -5.48
CA GLU A 291 -27.47 2.21 -5.65
C GLU A 291 -27.85 3.51 -6.36
N GLU A 292 -28.91 3.43 -7.17
CA GLU A 292 -29.57 4.62 -7.70
C GLU A 292 -30.28 5.33 -6.54
N ILE A 293 -29.96 6.62 -6.35
CA ILE A 293 -30.50 7.43 -5.25
C ILE A 293 -31.23 8.64 -5.79
N LYS A 294 -32.37 8.99 -5.17
CA LYS A 294 -33.14 10.20 -5.50
C LYS A 294 -32.60 11.45 -4.83
N THR A 295 -31.96 11.26 -3.67
CA THR A 295 -31.41 12.34 -2.84
C THR A 295 -30.03 11.93 -2.34
N PRO A 296 -29.05 12.84 -2.33
CA PRO A 296 -27.76 12.58 -1.71
C PRO A 296 -27.88 12.13 -0.25
N PHE A 297 -26.96 11.30 0.21
CA PHE A 297 -26.85 10.90 1.61
C PHE A 297 -25.41 11.04 2.10
N THR A 298 -25.22 11.17 3.42
CA THR A 298 -23.92 11.39 4.03
C THR A 298 -23.58 10.28 5.02
N MET A 299 -22.36 9.75 4.91
CA MET A 299 -21.75 8.88 5.92
C MET A 299 -20.83 9.74 6.80
N TYR A 300 -21.19 9.86 8.08
CA TYR A 300 -20.42 10.62 9.08
C TYR A 300 -19.40 9.70 9.76
N ILE A 301 -18.18 9.63 9.22
CA ILE A 301 -17.13 8.77 9.77
C ILE A 301 -16.71 9.31 11.15
N LYS A 302 -16.69 8.43 12.15
CA LYS A 302 -16.05 8.69 13.44
C LYS A 302 -14.63 8.12 13.44
N SER A 303 -14.47 6.88 13.00
CA SER A 303 -13.18 6.21 12.87
C SER A 303 -13.27 5.08 11.85
N LEU A 304 -12.16 4.77 11.19
CA LEU A 304 -11.94 3.50 10.53
C LEU A 304 -10.58 2.98 11.00
N THR A 305 -10.56 1.81 11.59
CA THR A 305 -9.33 1.18 12.05
C THR A 305 -9.15 -0.19 11.42
N ARG A 306 -7.89 -0.63 11.33
CA ARG A 306 -7.50 -1.92 10.80
C ARG A 306 -6.63 -2.68 11.78
N THR A 307 -6.97 -3.95 11.98
CA THR A 307 -6.21 -4.92 12.78
C THR A 307 -5.68 -6.01 11.87
N SER A 308 -4.37 -6.24 11.92
CA SER A 308 -3.73 -7.35 11.22
C SER A 308 -3.93 -8.65 12.02
N ILE A 309 -4.36 -9.70 11.35
CA ILE A 309 -4.48 -11.06 11.87
C ILE A 309 -3.44 -11.92 11.16
N LEU A 310 -2.43 -12.39 11.88
CA LEU A 310 -1.42 -13.27 11.33
C LEU A 310 -1.88 -14.73 11.45
N ASN A 311 -2.03 -15.42 10.33
CA ASN A 311 -2.37 -16.82 10.25
C ASN A 311 -1.10 -17.66 10.13
N MET A 312 -0.70 -18.33 11.20
CA MET A 312 0.55 -19.08 11.21
C MET A 312 0.46 -20.31 10.29
N PRO A 313 1.47 -20.57 9.43
CA PRO A 313 1.53 -21.82 8.67
C PRO A 313 1.60 -23.06 9.56
N SER A 314 1.41 -24.24 8.96
CA SER A 314 1.55 -25.52 9.66
C SER A 314 2.97 -25.81 10.15
N SER A 315 3.98 -25.12 9.64
CA SER A 315 5.35 -25.16 10.16
C SER A 315 5.53 -24.38 11.47
N GLY A 316 4.62 -23.44 11.77
CA GLY A 316 4.79 -22.52 12.89
C GLY A 316 5.71 -21.33 12.59
N PHE A 317 6.16 -21.16 11.33
CA PHE A 317 7.06 -20.07 10.93
C PHE A 317 6.47 -19.17 9.84
N ALA A 318 6.66 -17.87 10.00
CA ALA A 318 6.29 -16.87 9.00
C ALA A 318 7.29 -15.71 9.00
N THR A 319 7.50 -15.08 7.84
CA THR A 319 8.09 -13.73 7.80
C THR A 319 6.98 -12.70 7.71
N PHE A 320 7.11 -11.59 8.42
CA PHE A 320 6.09 -10.54 8.37
C PHE A 320 6.71 -9.15 8.60
N CYS A 321 6.07 -8.15 8.02
CA CYS A 321 6.34 -6.74 8.26
C CYS A 321 5.01 -6.06 8.61
N ALA A 322 4.82 -5.73 9.89
CA ALA A 322 3.61 -5.07 10.36
C ALA A 322 3.56 -3.60 9.93
N SER A 323 2.36 -3.10 9.64
CA SER A 323 2.12 -1.68 9.28
C SER A 323 2.09 -0.74 10.50
N TYR A 324 2.09 -1.30 11.71
CA TYR A 324 2.12 -0.60 13.00
C TYR A 324 3.04 -1.37 13.97
N PRO A 325 3.50 -0.75 15.08
CA PRO A 325 4.35 -1.45 16.04
C PRO A 325 3.62 -2.63 16.70
N VAL A 326 4.31 -3.73 16.99
CA VAL A 326 3.70 -4.96 17.55
C VAL A 326 4.58 -5.57 18.64
N ASN A 327 4.00 -5.88 19.80
CA ASN A 327 4.65 -6.70 20.82
C ASN A 327 4.29 -8.18 20.63
N TYR A 328 5.10 -8.89 19.84
CA TYR A 328 4.90 -10.32 19.57
C TYR A 328 4.98 -11.18 20.84
N GLY A 329 5.88 -10.84 21.77
CA GLY A 329 6.04 -11.58 23.02
C GLY A 329 4.76 -11.58 23.87
N SER A 330 4.02 -10.47 23.88
CA SER A 330 2.78 -10.31 24.65
C SER A 330 1.66 -11.26 24.25
N LEU A 331 1.70 -11.84 23.04
CA LEU A 331 0.70 -12.80 22.61
C LEU A 331 1.22 -14.23 22.41
N ASN A 332 2.33 -14.56 23.08
CA ASN A 332 2.96 -15.89 23.11
C ASN A 332 3.50 -16.32 21.74
N PHE A 333 4.15 -15.41 21.04
CA PHE A 333 4.94 -15.70 19.84
C PHE A 333 6.31 -15.04 19.95
N GLU A 334 7.28 -15.65 19.27
CA GLU A 334 8.65 -15.18 19.25
C GLU A 334 8.94 -14.47 17.94
N ALA A 335 9.62 -13.33 18.03
CA ALA A 335 10.14 -12.61 16.88
C ALA A 335 11.67 -12.69 16.88
N TYR A 336 12.24 -12.82 15.69
CA TYR A 336 13.68 -12.98 15.48
C TYR A 336 14.15 -12.02 14.40
N ALA A 337 15.27 -11.35 14.68
CA ALA A 337 16.10 -10.73 13.66
C ALA A 337 16.95 -11.81 13.00
N VAL A 338 17.09 -11.74 11.68
CA VAL A 338 17.87 -12.72 10.89
C VAL A 338 19.08 -12.01 10.32
N LYS A 339 20.27 -12.56 10.57
CA LYS A 339 21.53 -12.03 10.02
C LYS A 339 22.25 -13.10 9.23
N LEU A 340 22.73 -12.75 8.04
CA LEU A 340 23.67 -13.57 7.29
C LEU A 340 25.02 -13.56 8.02
N ASP A 341 25.71 -14.69 8.03
CA ASP A 341 27.11 -14.74 8.46
C ASP A 341 28.02 -13.99 7.47
N ALA A 342 29.26 -13.74 7.87
CA ALA A 342 30.23 -12.98 7.06
C ALA A 342 30.44 -13.62 5.67
N ASP A 343 30.38 -14.95 5.59
CA ASP A 343 30.54 -15.72 4.35
C ASP A 343 29.24 -15.88 3.55
N LYS A 344 28.10 -15.41 4.07
CA LYS A 344 26.75 -15.55 3.51
C LYS A 344 26.34 -16.99 3.20
N LYS A 345 26.82 -17.95 4.01
CA LYS A 345 26.54 -19.39 3.91
C LYS A 345 25.52 -19.86 4.94
N THR A 346 25.43 -19.19 6.07
CA THR A 346 24.50 -19.52 7.15
C THR A 346 23.78 -18.26 7.64
N ILE A 347 22.78 -18.46 8.48
CA ILE A 347 22.06 -17.38 9.16
C ILE A 347 22.15 -17.56 10.67
N THR A 348 22.09 -16.44 11.37
CA THR A 348 21.92 -16.39 12.83
C THR A 348 20.56 -15.77 13.14
N LEU A 349 19.89 -16.33 14.15
CA LEU A 349 18.59 -15.87 14.62
C LEU A 349 18.78 -15.26 16.00
N LYS A 350 18.49 -13.97 16.15
CA LYS A 350 18.51 -13.28 17.44
C LYS A 350 17.10 -12.96 17.86
N LYS A 351 16.66 -13.51 18.99
CA LYS A 351 15.34 -13.21 19.56
C LYS A 351 15.25 -11.71 19.85
N ILE A 352 14.12 -11.12 19.48
CA ILE A 352 13.78 -9.72 19.73
C ILE A 352 12.90 -9.69 20.97
N GLU A 353 13.32 -8.91 21.96
CA GLU A 353 12.55 -8.63 23.17
C GLU A 353 11.97 -7.21 23.07
N GLY A 354 10.67 -7.06 23.34
CA GLY A 354 9.97 -5.76 23.28
C GLY A 354 9.13 -5.56 22.02
N VAL A 355 8.77 -4.29 21.77
CA VAL A 355 7.88 -3.89 20.67
C VAL A 355 8.69 -3.78 19.38
N VAL A 356 8.32 -4.57 18.36
CA VAL A 356 8.89 -4.43 17.01
C VAL A 356 8.28 -3.19 16.36
N PRO A 357 9.07 -2.24 15.82
CA PRO A 357 8.53 -1.05 15.16
C PRO A 357 7.81 -1.39 13.84
N ALA A 358 6.90 -0.53 13.44
CA ALA A 358 6.26 -0.58 12.13
C ALA A 358 7.31 -0.60 11.00
N GLY A 359 7.05 -1.33 9.92
CA GLY A 359 7.92 -1.36 8.75
C GLY A 359 9.20 -2.19 8.90
N LYS A 360 9.42 -2.86 10.05
CA LYS A 360 10.56 -3.77 10.25
C LYS A 360 10.19 -5.21 9.92
N ALA A 361 11.04 -5.86 9.14
CA ALA A 361 10.92 -7.27 8.81
C ALA A 361 11.40 -8.17 9.96
N VAL A 362 10.61 -9.20 10.28
CA VAL A 362 10.95 -10.19 11.31
C VAL A 362 10.63 -11.60 10.85
N LEU A 363 11.38 -12.58 11.37
CA LEU A 363 10.98 -13.99 11.37
C LEU A 363 10.18 -14.27 12.63
N LEU A 364 9.01 -14.85 12.48
CA LEU A 364 8.09 -15.18 13.56
C LEU A 364 8.03 -16.69 13.77
N LYS A 365 7.97 -17.08 15.04
CA LYS A 365 7.69 -18.44 15.49
C LYS A 365 6.48 -18.43 16.40
N GLY A 366 5.46 -19.21 16.05
CA GLY A 366 4.26 -19.38 16.85
C GLY A 366 3.72 -20.81 16.81
N THR A 367 2.54 -21.00 17.39
CA THR A 367 1.82 -22.27 17.34
C THR A 367 1.41 -22.56 15.90
N PRO A 368 1.75 -23.74 15.35
CA PRO A 368 1.31 -24.17 14.02
C PRO A 368 -0.19 -23.99 13.80
N SER A 369 -0.56 -23.47 12.62
CA SER A 369 -1.96 -23.30 12.18
C SER A 369 -2.83 -22.41 13.07
N LYS A 370 -2.25 -21.66 14.01
CA LYS A 370 -2.98 -20.72 14.87
C LYS A 370 -3.01 -19.32 14.26
N SER A 371 -4.15 -18.63 14.39
CA SER A 371 -4.28 -17.22 14.02
C SER A 371 -4.12 -16.31 15.22
N TYR A 372 -3.50 -15.15 14.99
CA TYR A 372 -3.14 -14.19 16.02
C TYR A 372 -3.55 -12.78 15.61
N ARG A 373 -4.47 -12.16 16.36
CA ARG A 373 -4.80 -10.73 16.21
C ARG A 373 -3.62 -9.94 16.77
N LEU A 374 -2.90 -9.20 15.92
CA LEU A 374 -1.69 -8.48 16.29
C LEU A 374 -2.05 -7.19 17.02
N THR A 375 -1.42 -6.97 18.17
CA THR A 375 -1.62 -5.78 18.99
C THR A 375 -0.27 -5.11 19.29
N THR A 376 -0.29 -3.79 19.42
CA THR A 376 0.89 -3.00 19.77
C THR A 376 1.47 -3.41 21.12
N GLY A 377 0.60 -3.75 22.08
CA GLY A 377 0.97 -4.12 23.44
C GLY A 377 1.69 -3.00 24.19
N GLU A 378 2.02 -3.24 25.46
CA GLU A 378 2.93 -2.37 26.23
C GLU A 378 4.38 -2.84 26.04
N GLY A 379 5.35 -1.95 26.16
CA GLY A 379 6.78 -2.30 26.16
C GLY A 379 7.67 -1.25 25.49
N ALA A 380 8.98 -1.37 25.71
CA ALA A 380 9.96 -0.55 25.02
C ALA A 380 10.07 -0.97 23.54
N VAL A 381 10.24 0.01 22.65
CA VAL A 381 10.55 -0.24 21.24
C VAL A 381 11.92 -0.89 21.15
N ALA A 382 11.98 -2.05 20.51
CA ALA A 382 13.19 -2.82 20.35
C ALA A 382 14.06 -2.24 19.25
N GLU A 383 15.33 -1.95 19.56
CA GLU A 383 16.35 -1.66 18.57
C GLU A 383 17.05 -2.96 18.16
N PHE A 384 16.95 -3.28 16.87
CA PHE A 384 17.62 -4.45 16.30
C PHE A 384 17.95 -4.20 14.84
N ASP A 385 18.90 -4.98 14.35
CA ASP A 385 19.34 -4.98 12.97
C ASP A 385 19.09 -6.36 12.36
N THR A 386 18.63 -6.41 11.12
CA THR A 386 18.20 -7.61 10.40
C THR A 386 18.55 -7.47 8.93
N ASP A 387 18.98 -8.56 8.29
CA ASP A 387 19.26 -8.60 6.85
C ASP A 387 18.00 -8.97 6.04
N LEU A 388 16.87 -9.19 6.70
CA LEU A 388 15.59 -9.35 6.04
C LEU A 388 15.17 -8.04 5.37
N LYS A 389 14.84 -8.13 4.08
CA LYS A 389 14.20 -7.07 3.31
C LYS A 389 12.69 -7.30 3.25
N VAL A 390 11.93 -6.21 3.28
CA VAL A 390 10.47 -6.24 3.10
C VAL A 390 10.18 -6.36 1.60
N SER A 391 9.31 -7.30 1.21
CA SER A 391 8.84 -7.39 -0.18
C SER A 391 7.64 -6.47 -0.40
N ASP A 392 7.65 -5.79 -1.55
CA ASP A 392 6.52 -5.07 -2.13
C ASP A 392 5.71 -5.93 -3.12
N GLY A 393 6.05 -7.21 -3.25
CA GLY A 393 5.43 -8.15 -4.20
C GLY A 393 6.22 -8.35 -5.50
N SER A 394 7.27 -7.56 -5.73
CA SER A 394 8.10 -7.63 -6.95
C SER A 394 9.41 -8.40 -6.78
N ALA A 395 9.87 -8.62 -5.55
CA ALA A 395 11.19 -9.18 -5.27
C ALA A 395 11.35 -10.59 -5.85
N THR A 396 12.32 -10.78 -6.76
CA THR A 396 12.63 -12.07 -7.41
C THR A 396 14.13 -12.21 -7.70
N SER A 397 14.61 -13.44 -7.93
CA SER A 397 16.00 -13.68 -8.28
C SER A 397 16.31 -13.21 -9.71
N SER A 398 17.53 -12.71 -9.91
CA SER A 398 18.11 -12.29 -11.20
C SER A 398 19.52 -12.87 -11.37
N ASP A 399 20.22 -12.48 -12.46
CA ASP A 399 21.61 -12.87 -12.70
C ASP A 399 22.58 -12.22 -11.72
N ALA A 400 22.26 -11.02 -11.21
CA ALA A 400 23.11 -10.32 -10.24
C ALA A 400 22.85 -10.78 -8.79
N VAL A 401 21.62 -11.19 -8.49
CA VAL A 401 21.14 -11.35 -7.11
C VAL A 401 20.26 -12.59 -6.95
N ALA A 402 20.50 -13.35 -5.88
CA ALA A 402 19.60 -14.40 -5.42
C ALA A 402 18.69 -13.89 -4.29
N VAL A 403 17.39 -14.08 -4.46
CA VAL A 403 16.36 -13.77 -3.46
C VAL A 403 15.94 -15.07 -2.79
N TYR A 404 15.90 -15.10 -1.45
CA TYR A 404 15.50 -16.26 -0.67
C TYR A 404 14.27 -15.95 0.19
N GLY A 405 13.16 -16.64 -0.11
CA GLY A 405 11.91 -16.54 0.65
C GLY A 405 11.77 -17.68 1.66
N LEU A 406 11.04 -17.43 2.75
CA LEU A 406 10.74 -18.48 3.73
C LEU A 406 9.82 -19.54 3.11
N ALA A 407 10.21 -20.81 3.20
CA ALA A 407 9.38 -21.93 2.79
C ALA A 407 9.68 -23.19 3.62
N THR A 408 8.79 -24.18 3.51
CA THR A 408 8.99 -25.53 4.05
C THR A 408 9.16 -26.49 2.89
N VAL A 409 10.33 -27.12 2.76
CA VAL A 409 10.60 -28.11 1.70
C VAL A 409 10.93 -29.44 2.36
N LYS A 410 10.15 -30.48 2.06
CA LYS A 410 10.31 -31.83 2.63
C LYS A 410 10.38 -31.84 4.17
N GLY A 411 9.59 -30.99 4.82
CA GLY A 411 9.55 -30.87 6.29
C GLY A 411 10.71 -30.07 6.89
N GLN A 412 11.53 -29.39 6.07
CA GLN A 412 12.59 -28.51 6.54
C GLN A 412 12.26 -27.05 6.26
N ASP A 413 12.15 -26.26 7.32
CA ASP A 413 11.94 -24.82 7.25
C ASP A 413 13.25 -24.08 7.01
N GLY A 414 13.20 -23.09 6.13
CA GLY A 414 14.34 -22.27 5.78
C GLY A 414 14.02 -21.21 4.74
N PHE A 415 15.01 -20.37 4.45
CA PHE A 415 14.93 -19.42 3.34
C PHE A 415 15.46 -20.10 2.07
N TYR A 416 14.56 -20.43 1.14
CA TYR A 416 14.87 -21.11 -0.12
C TYR A 416 14.96 -20.11 -1.26
N LYS A 417 15.89 -20.35 -2.19
CA LYS A 417 16.08 -19.47 -3.35
C LYS A 417 14.80 -19.45 -4.22
N ALA A 418 14.25 -18.26 -4.44
CA ALA A 418 13.18 -18.03 -5.39
C ALA A 418 13.70 -18.25 -6.82
N SER A 419 12.94 -18.97 -7.65
CA SER A 419 13.25 -19.11 -9.07
C SER A 419 13.08 -17.77 -9.80
N ALA A 420 13.81 -17.55 -10.89
CA ALA A 420 13.67 -16.33 -11.69
C ALA A 420 12.21 -16.15 -12.14
N GLY A 421 11.67 -14.94 -11.96
CA GLY A 421 10.28 -14.61 -12.27
C GLY A 421 9.25 -15.04 -11.23
N LYS A 422 9.63 -15.82 -10.20
CA LYS A 422 8.76 -16.07 -9.04
C LYS A 422 9.05 -15.03 -7.96
N THR A 423 8.03 -14.27 -7.61
CA THR A 423 8.15 -13.13 -6.69
C THR A 423 7.82 -13.53 -5.24
N ILE A 424 8.42 -12.82 -4.30
CA ILE A 424 8.06 -12.91 -2.88
C ILE A 424 6.81 -12.06 -2.64
N PRO A 425 5.74 -12.60 -2.03
CA PRO A 425 4.52 -11.84 -1.74
C PRO A 425 4.78 -10.54 -0.96
N ALA A 426 4.00 -9.49 -1.23
CA ALA A 426 4.10 -8.25 -0.48
C ALA A 426 3.85 -8.49 1.03
N LYS A 427 4.47 -7.67 1.88
CA LYS A 427 4.45 -7.75 3.36
C LYS A 427 5.14 -9.00 3.96
N CYS A 428 5.56 -9.97 3.14
CA CYS A 428 6.53 -10.98 3.55
C CYS A 428 7.95 -10.40 3.52
N ALA A 429 8.90 -11.13 4.09
CA ALA A 429 10.31 -10.73 4.10
C ALA A 429 11.20 -11.78 3.45
N TYR A 430 12.34 -11.35 2.93
CA TYR A 430 13.28 -12.21 2.22
C TYR A 430 14.73 -11.84 2.53
N LEU A 431 15.64 -12.76 2.26
CA LEU A 431 17.07 -12.48 2.23
C LEU A 431 17.51 -12.21 0.80
N GLU A 432 18.42 -11.26 0.64
CA GLU A 432 19.00 -10.92 -0.65
C GLU A 432 20.51 -11.10 -0.61
N VAL A 433 21.04 -11.86 -1.57
CA VAL A 433 22.47 -12.18 -1.63
C VAL A 433 22.95 -12.02 -3.06
N ALA A 434 24.04 -11.26 -3.26
CA ALA A 434 24.71 -11.18 -4.56
C ALA A 434 25.08 -12.59 -5.05
N ASN A 435 24.82 -12.88 -6.32
CA ASN A 435 25.16 -14.19 -6.88
C ASN A 435 26.68 -14.41 -6.82
N SER A 436 27.07 -15.64 -6.50
CA SER A 436 28.46 -16.10 -6.46
C SER A 436 28.58 -17.42 -7.22
N THR A 437 29.79 -17.93 -7.37
CA THR A 437 30.05 -19.24 -8.01
C THR A 437 29.54 -20.43 -7.19
N SER A 438 29.15 -20.23 -5.94
CA SER A 438 28.58 -21.26 -5.06
C SER A 438 27.55 -20.66 -4.11
N PRO A 439 26.36 -20.28 -4.61
CA PRO A 439 25.30 -19.74 -3.77
C PRO A 439 24.76 -20.82 -2.83
N ALA A 440 24.36 -20.43 -1.62
CA ALA A 440 23.65 -21.33 -0.72
C ALA A 440 22.38 -21.85 -1.42
N LYS A 441 22.05 -23.13 -1.28
CA LYS A 441 20.81 -23.67 -1.83
C LYS A 441 19.59 -23.16 -1.05
N PHE A 442 19.76 -23.03 0.26
CA PHE A 442 18.82 -22.45 1.20
C PHE A 442 19.54 -22.15 2.52
N TYR A 443 18.93 -21.32 3.37
CA TYR A 443 19.39 -21.05 4.73
C TYR A 443 18.45 -21.73 5.73
N SER A 444 18.95 -22.74 6.45
CA SER A 444 18.15 -23.48 7.42
C SER A 444 17.86 -22.65 8.66
N LEU A 445 16.67 -22.81 9.25
CA LEU A 445 16.35 -22.26 10.58
C LEU A 445 17.02 -23.05 11.73
N GLY A 446 17.75 -24.12 11.43
CA GLY A 446 18.43 -24.97 12.41
C GLY A 446 17.46 -25.57 13.45
N ASP A 447 17.93 -25.69 14.69
CA ASP A 447 17.19 -26.28 15.81
C ASP A 447 15.90 -25.52 16.16
N HIS A 448 15.74 -24.27 15.71
CA HIS A 448 14.50 -23.55 15.90
C HIS A 448 13.32 -24.26 15.23
N SER A 449 13.55 -24.93 14.11
CA SER A 449 12.53 -25.68 13.35
C SER A 449 12.07 -27.00 13.99
N GLY A 450 12.74 -27.46 15.05
CA GLY A 450 12.50 -28.81 15.63
C GLY A 450 12.92 -29.97 14.71
N SER A 451 13.20 -29.70 13.44
CA SER A 451 13.81 -30.63 12.49
C SER A 451 15.32 -30.63 12.74
N THR A 452 15.74 -31.39 13.74
CA THR A 452 17.16 -31.72 13.86
C THR A 452 17.54 -32.43 12.56
N THR A 453 18.53 -31.92 11.83
CA THR A 453 19.23 -32.68 10.78
C THR A 453 20.07 -33.80 11.40
N GLY A 454 19.71 -34.28 12.59
CA GLY A 454 20.28 -35.45 13.22
C GLY A 454 20.09 -36.59 12.23
N ILE A 455 21.22 -37.15 11.78
CA ILE A 455 21.28 -38.41 11.07
C ILE A 455 20.53 -39.42 11.94
N THR A 456 19.23 -39.61 11.66
CA THR A 456 18.35 -40.37 12.55
C THR A 456 18.55 -41.87 12.37
N SER A 457 19.24 -42.26 11.30
CA SER A 457 19.89 -43.55 11.13
C SER A 457 20.68 -43.53 9.83
N VAL A 458 21.88 -44.08 9.85
CA VAL A 458 22.43 -44.64 8.61
C VAL A 458 21.55 -45.85 8.33
N LYS A 459 20.83 -45.86 7.20
CA LYS A 459 20.22 -47.10 6.69
C LYS A 459 21.36 -48.11 6.58
N ASN A 460 21.47 -49.02 7.56
CA ASN A 460 22.26 -50.21 7.40
C ASN A 460 21.51 -51.05 6.37
N GLU A 461 21.78 -50.80 5.08
CA GLU A 461 21.63 -51.89 4.14
C GLU A 461 22.51 -53.02 4.66
N ALA A 462 21.94 -54.21 4.79
CA ALA A 462 22.67 -55.39 5.21
C ALA A 462 23.74 -55.67 4.15
N ALA A 463 24.91 -55.04 4.29
CA ALA A 463 26.08 -55.34 3.48
C ALA A 463 26.42 -56.80 3.74
N GLY A 464 26.25 -57.62 2.70
CA GLY A 464 26.46 -59.07 2.75
C GLY A 464 27.82 -59.45 3.34
N ASN A 465 27.99 -60.72 3.70
CA ASN A 465 29.17 -61.25 4.40
C ASN A 465 30.55 -60.92 3.78
N ASN A 466 30.60 -60.37 2.56
CA ASN A 466 31.78 -59.95 1.82
C ASN A 466 32.15 -58.46 1.92
N ALA A 467 31.64 -57.71 2.91
CA ALA A 467 32.05 -56.32 3.07
C ALA A 467 33.58 -56.14 3.26
N PRO A 468 34.19 -55.10 2.65
CA PRO A 468 35.60 -54.80 2.79
C PRO A 468 35.96 -54.49 4.26
N MET A 469 37.20 -54.80 4.64
CA MET A 469 37.73 -54.57 5.99
C MET A 469 38.79 -53.49 5.93
N TYR A 470 38.79 -52.59 6.92
CA TYR A 470 39.77 -51.51 7.02
C TYR A 470 40.48 -51.55 8.37
N ASN A 471 41.78 -51.26 8.42
CA ASN A 471 42.44 -51.05 9.72
C ASN A 471 42.05 -49.68 10.32
N LEU A 472 42.55 -49.38 11.53
CA LEU A 472 42.26 -48.10 12.21
C LEU A 472 42.83 -46.87 11.49
N ALA A 473 43.77 -47.05 10.57
CA ALA A 473 44.30 -45.99 9.70
C ALA A 473 43.50 -45.83 8.40
N GLY A 474 42.40 -46.58 8.23
CA GLY A 474 41.53 -46.50 7.05
C GLY A 474 42.06 -47.22 5.81
N GLN A 475 43.11 -48.05 5.95
CA GLN A 475 43.65 -48.83 4.85
C GLN A 475 42.84 -50.12 4.66
N LEU A 476 42.56 -50.49 3.42
CA LEU A 476 41.90 -51.75 3.10
C LEU A 476 42.81 -52.93 3.48
N VAL A 477 42.26 -53.91 4.19
CA VAL A 477 42.98 -55.09 4.67
C VAL A 477 42.25 -56.38 4.32
N ASP A 478 43.01 -57.46 4.17
CA ASP A 478 42.47 -58.78 3.85
C ASP A 478 42.03 -59.56 5.10
N LYS A 479 41.52 -60.78 4.89
CA LYS A 479 41.07 -61.70 5.97
C LYS A 479 42.20 -62.23 6.86
N GLY A 480 43.46 -62.12 6.43
CA GLY A 480 44.63 -62.56 7.19
C GLY A 480 45.20 -61.50 8.12
N TYR A 481 44.68 -60.27 8.08
CA TYR A 481 45.12 -59.17 8.95
C TYR A 481 44.89 -59.51 10.43
N LYS A 482 45.91 -59.28 11.26
CA LYS A 482 45.83 -59.46 12.72
C LYS A 482 45.67 -58.12 13.40
N GLY A 483 44.60 -57.96 14.19
CA GLY A 483 44.30 -56.75 14.93
C GLY A 483 42.86 -56.26 14.76
N ILE A 484 42.63 -55.02 15.16
CA ILE A 484 41.31 -54.39 15.08
C ILE A 484 41.06 -53.91 13.65
N VAL A 485 39.95 -54.36 13.06
CA VAL A 485 39.45 -53.91 11.76
C VAL A 485 38.05 -53.33 11.89
N ILE A 486 37.69 -52.44 10.96
CA ILE A 486 36.35 -51.91 10.77
C ILE A 486 35.71 -52.65 9.60
N LYS A 487 34.63 -53.39 9.85
CA LYS A 487 33.81 -54.08 8.84
C LYS A 487 32.35 -53.76 9.11
N ASN A 488 31.59 -53.33 8.10
CA ASN A 488 30.18 -52.92 8.26
C ASN A 488 29.96 -51.89 9.39
N GLY A 489 30.88 -50.93 9.51
CA GLY A 489 30.83 -49.91 10.56
C GLY A 489 31.07 -50.43 11.98
N LYS A 490 31.41 -51.70 12.17
CA LYS A 490 31.70 -52.31 13.47
C LYS A 490 33.19 -52.64 13.61
N LYS A 491 33.73 -52.42 14.81
CA LYS A 491 35.07 -52.88 15.18
C LYS A 491 35.04 -54.37 15.43
N ILE A 492 35.91 -55.13 14.77
CA ILE A 492 36.08 -56.57 14.90
C ILE A 492 37.55 -56.85 15.18
N VAL A 493 37.84 -57.80 16.06
CA VAL A 493 39.21 -58.27 16.31
C VAL A 493 39.44 -59.53 15.48
N LEU A 494 40.40 -59.47 14.56
CA LEU A 494 40.90 -60.64 13.84
C LEU A 494 42.16 -61.14 14.55
N LYS A 495 42.17 -62.44 14.91
CA LYS A 495 43.23 -63.08 15.68
C LYS A 495 44.18 -63.87 14.78
#